data_AF-A0A836QLH7-F1
#
_entry.id   AF-A0A836QLH7-F1
#
_cell.length_a   1.000
_cell.length_b   1.000
_cell.length_c   1.000
_cell.angle_alpha   90.00
_cell.angle_beta   90.00
_cell.angle_gamma   90.00
#
_symmetry.space_group_name_H-M   'P 1'
#
loop_
_entity.id
_entity.type
_entity.pdbx_description
1 polymer ?
#
loop_
_entity_poly.entity_id
_entity_poly.type
_entity_poly.pdbx_seq_one_letter_code
_entity_poly.pdbx_strand_id
1 'polypeptide(L)'
;AELIFVISAWQATPAGLEVLASPTPINVTNTKALGDLLYTKYFYLFQAAGIILLIAMIGAMVLTLRKREGVRRQRVAQQVGRKRQESVEIKKVTPRSGL
;
A
#
# COMPACT_ATOMS: atom_id res chain seq x y z
N ALA A 1 -37.16 16.64 30.70
CA ALA A 1 -36.79 15.44 31.48
C ALA A 1 -35.51 14.78 30.94
N GLU A 2 -35.41 14.51 29.64
CA GLU A 2 -34.25 13.85 29.02
C GLU A 2 -32.92 14.59 29.20
N LEU A 3 -32.88 15.92 29.04
CA LEU A 3 -31.67 16.72 29.24
C LEU A 3 -31.13 16.67 30.68
N ILE A 4 -32.01 16.62 31.68
CA ILE A 4 -31.63 16.53 33.09
C ILE A 4 -31.03 15.15 33.38
N PHE A 5 -31.60 14.09 32.78
CA PHE A 5 -31.08 12.74 32.87
C PHE A 5 -29.71 12.59 32.18
N VAL A 6 -29.51 13.20 31.02
CA VAL A 6 -28.22 13.19 30.31
C VAL A 6 -27.14 13.91 31.13
N ILE A 7 -27.45 15.08 31.71
CA ILE A 7 -26.49 15.84 32.51
C ILE A 7 -26.16 15.14 33.83
N SER A 8 -27.14 14.53 34.50
CA SER A 8 -26.91 13.79 35.75
C SER A 8 -26.12 12.51 35.49
N ALA A 9 -26.41 11.79 34.41
CA ALA A 9 -25.61 10.62 34.00
C ALA A 9 -24.16 11.01 33.67
N TRP A 10 -23.94 12.18 33.05
CA TRP A 10 -22.59 12.66 32.75
C TRP A 10 -21.79 13.02 34.02
N GLN A 11 -22.42 13.68 34.99
CA GLN A 11 -21.78 14.01 36.28
C GLN A 11 -21.59 12.80 37.21
N ALA A 12 -22.42 11.77 37.08
CA ALA A 12 -22.38 10.56 37.91
C ALA A 12 -21.31 9.54 37.47
N THR A 13 -20.66 9.74 36.32
CA THR A 13 -19.65 8.81 35.80
C THR A 13 -18.24 9.29 36.18
N PRO A 14 -17.49 8.60 37.07
CA PRO A 14 -16.10 8.95 37.39
C PRO A 14 -15.20 8.97 36.16
N ALA A 15 -15.53 8.17 35.14
CA ALA A 15 -14.80 8.08 33.88
C ALA A 15 -14.89 9.36 33.02
N GLY A 16 -15.95 10.16 33.15
CA GLY A 16 -16.08 11.43 32.41
C GLY A 16 -15.06 12.48 32.87
N LEU A 17 -14.72 12.45 34.17
CA LEU A 17 -13.68 13.31 34.74
C LEU A 17 -12.28 12.86 34.33
N GLU A 18 -12.04 11.55 34.15
CA GLU A 18 -10.77 11.02 33.61
C GLU A 18 -10.54 11.44 32.16
N VAL A 19 -11.61 11.56 31.35
CA VAL A 19 -11.54 12.03 29.96
C VAL A 19 -11.20 13.53 29.89
N LEU A 20 -11.64 14.34 30.85
CA LEU A 20 -11.24 15.74 30.99
C LEU A 20 -9.82 15.89 31.59
N ALA A 21 -9.37 14.91 32.37
CA ALA A 21 -8.09 14.92 33.09
C ALA A 21 -6.88 14.49 32.25
N SER A 22 -6.96 14.55 30.92
CA SER A 22 -5.80 14.27 30.07
C SER A 22 -5.20 15.53 29.43
N PRO A 23 -4.71 16.55 30.18
CA PRO A 23 -3.90 17.61 29.62
C PRO A 23 -2.43 17.25 29.79
N THR A 24 -1.97 16.13 29.23
CA THR A 24 -0.60 15.59 29.37
C THR A 24 -0.12 15.33 30.82
N PRO A 25 0.68 14.30 31.09
CA PRO A 25 1.24 14.10 32.42
C PRO A 25 2.12 15.30 32.82
N ILE A 26 1.91 15.83 34.03
CA ILE A 26 2.76 16.91 34.58
C ILE A 26 4.21 16.40 34.65
N ASN A 27 5.17 17.21 34.19
CA ASN A 27 6.59 16.87 34.03
C ASN A 27 6.97 15.88 32.91
N VAL A 28 6.09 15.66 31.93
CA VAL A 28 6.40 14.84 30.74
C VAL A 28 6.30 15.70 29.48
N THR A 29 7.27 15.55 28.57
CA THR A 29 7.20 16.23 27.28
C THR A 29 6.07 15.66 26.43
N ASN A 30 5.42 16.51 25.62
CA ASN A 30 4.35 16.09 24.72
C ASN A 30 4.78 14.91 23.81
N THR A 31 6.03 14.93 23.33
CA THR A 31 6.60 13.85 22.52
C THR A 31 6.65 12.53 23.28
N LYS A 32 7.07 12.55 24.56
CA LYS A 32 7.10 11.35 25.39
C LYS A 32 5.69 10.85 25.69
N ALA A 33 4.76 11.74 26.06
CA ALA A 33 3.38 11.36 26.34
C ALA A 33 2.68 10.74 25.11
N LEU A 34 2.91 11.29 23.92
CA LEU A 34 2.42 10.72 22.66
C LEU A 34 3.09 9.37 22.35
N GLY A 35 4.40 9.25 22.56
CA GLY A 35 5.12 7.99 22.41
C GLY A 35 4.53 6.89 23.29
N ASP A 36 4.31 7.17 24.57
CA ASP A 36 3.73 6.21 25.51
C ASP A 36 2.35 5.72 25.04
N LEU A 37 1.52 6.61 24.48
CA LEU A 37 0.20 6.26 23.94
C LEU A 37 0.30 5.42 22.65
N LEU A 38 1.13 5.84 21.71
CA LEU A 38 1.29 5.20 20.40
C LEU A 38 1.91 3.80 20.51
N TYR A 39 2.93 3.63 21.35
CA TYR A 39 3.65 2.36 21.48
C TYR A 39 3.05 1.41 22.51
N THR A 40 2.23 1.89 23.45
CA THR A 40 1.63 1.03 24.49
C THR A 40 0.16 0.73 24.24
N LYS A 41 -0.68 1.77 24.04
CA LYS A 41 -2.13 1.60 23.93
C LYS A 41 -2.59 1.41 22.48
N TYR A 42 -1.98 2.14 21.55
CA TYR A 42 -2.43 2.20 20.15
C TYR A 42 -1.46 1.54 19.16
N PHE A 43 -0.67 0.56 19.64
CA PHE A 43 0.35 -0.10 18.83
C PHE A 43 -0.21 -0.69 17.52
N TYR A 44 -1.38 -1.34 17.57
CA TYR A 44 -2.01 -1.89 16.37
C TYR A 44 -2.43 -0.84 15.34
N LEU A 45 -2.95 0.32 15.79
CA LEU A 45 -3.30 1.42 14.89
C LEU A 45 -2.05 2.05 14.27
N PHE A 46 -0.99 2.20 15.06
CA PHE A 46 0.30 2.68 14.58
C PHE A 46 0.90 1.73 13.52
N GLN A 47 0.84 0.41 13.77
CA GLN A 47 1.28 -0.60 12.80
C GLN A 47 0.45 -0.58 11.51
N ALA A 48 -0.88 -0.43 11.62
CA ALA A 48 -1.76 -0.30 10.47
C ALA A 48 -1.43 0.94 9.62
N ALA A 49 -1.15 2.08 10.27
CA ALA A 49 -0.69 3.28 9.57
C ALA A 49 0.63 3.03 8.81
N GLY A 50 1.56 2.26 9.37
CA GLY A 50 2.78 1.84 8.68
C GLY A 50 2.51 1.02 7.41
N ILE A 51 1.56 0.09 7.47
CA ILE A 51 1.14 -0.69 6.29
C ILE A 51 0.49 0.21 5.24
N ILE A 52 -0.35 1.16 5.66
CA ILE A 52 -0.98 2.13 4.75
C ILE A 52 0.08 2.95 4.02
N LEU A 53 1.10 3.46 4.74
CA LEU A 53 2.20 4.21 4.15
C LEU A 53 3.01 3.37 3.16
N LEU A 54 3.26 2.10 3.48
CA LEU A 54 3.94 1.17 2.58
C LEU A 54 3.14 0.97 1.28
N ILE A 55 1.85 0.69 1.39
CA ILE A 55 0.96 0.51 0.24
C ILE A 55 0.89 1.79 -0.59
N ALA A 56 0.81 2.96 0.06
CA ALA A 56 0.79 4.25 -0.63
C ALA A 56 2.05 4.48 -1.46
N MET A 57 3.23 4.15 -0.94
CA MET A 57 4.49 4.27 -1.68
C MET A 57 4.54 3.34 -2.89
N ILE A 58 4.15 2.07 -2.72
CA ILE A 58 4.06 1.09 -3.82
C ILE A 58 3.05 1.58 -4.87
N GLY A 59 1.89 2.08 -4.44
CA GLY A 59 0.86 2.62 -5.30
C GLY A 59 1.38 3.78 -6.16
N ALA A 60 2.06 4.75 -5.55
CA ALA A 60 2.64 5.89 -6.26
C ALA A 60 3.68 5.46 -7.32
N MET A 61 4.56 4.50 -6.98
CA MET A 61 5.55 3.97 -7.93
C MET A 61 4.89 3.26 -9.11
N VAL A 62 3.89 2.39 -8.86
CA VAL A 62 3.23 1.63 -9.91
C VAL A 62 2.39 2.53 -10.83
N LEU A 63 1.77 3.57 -10.27
CA LEU A 63 0.98 4.54 -11.05
C LEU A 63 1.85 5.41 -11.97
N THR A 64 3.08 5.72 -11.55
CA THR A 64 4.00 6.55 -12.34
C THR A 64 4.88 5.74 -13.29
N LEU A 65 4.94 4.41 -13.12
CA LEU A 65 5.72 3.52 -13.98
C LEU A 65 5.13 3.44 -15.39
N ARG A 66 5.64 4.27 -16.30
CA ARG A 66 5.24 4.27 -17.70
C ARG A 66 5.88 3.11 -18.46
N LYS A 67 5.05 2.31 -19.14
CA LYS A 67 5.53 1.36 -20.17
C LYS A 67 5.78 2.12 -21.47
N ARG A 68 6.96 1.96 -22.05
CA ARG A 68 7.30 2.52 -23.36
C ARG A 68 6.66 1.67 -24.46
N GLU A 69 5.85 2.32 -25.31
CA GLU A 69 5.29 1.69 -26.51
C GLU A 69 6.40 1.41 -27.53
N GLY A 70 6.25 0.34 -28.31
CA GLY A 70 7.22 -0.08 -29.33
C GLY A 70 8.37 -0.97 -28.84
N VAL A 71 8.46 -1.25 -27.53
CA VAL A 71 9.48 -2.19 -27.01
C VAL A 71 9.05 -3.62 -27.27
N ARG A 72 9.77 -4.32 -28.16
CA ARG A 72 9.58 -5.76 -28.39
C ARG A 72 10.08 -6.54 -27.17
N ARG A 73 9.18 -7.22 -26.46
CA ARG A 73 9.54 -8.12 -25.36
C ARG A 73 9.60 -9.55 -25.88
N GLN A 74 10.70 -10.24 -25.61
CA GLN A 74 10.82 -11.66 -25.91
C GLN A 74 10.06 -12.46 -24.86
N ARG A 75 9.40 -13.53 -25.30
CA ARG A 75 8.91 -14.59 -24.44
C ARG A 75 9.81 -15.81 -24.66
N VAL A 76 10.76 -16.04 -23.76
CA VAL A 76 11.81 -17.07 -23.91
C VAL A 76 11.22 -18.45 -24.21
N ALA A 77 10.18 -18.83 -23.46
CA ALA A 77 9.48 -20.10 -23.67
C ALA A 77 8.92 -20.25 -25.10
N GLN A 78 8.33 -19.17 -25.64
CA GLN A 78 7.80 -19.17 -27.01
C GLN A 78 8.91 -19.14 -28.06
N GLN A 79 10.06 -18.50 -27.77
CA GLN A 79 11.17 -18.41 -28.70
C GLN A 79 11.95 -19.73 -28.82
N VAL A 80 12.17 -20.41 -27.70
CA VAL A 80 12.86 -21.72 -27.66
C VAL A 80 11.95 -22.83 -28.17
N GLY A 81 10.65 -22.77 -27.91
CA GLY A 81 9.67 -23.78 -28.33
C GLY A 81 9.22 -23.68 -29.80
N ARG A 82 9.79 -22.78 -30.62
CA ARG A 82 9.41 -22.64 -32.04
C ARG A 82 9.69 -23.92 -32.81
N LYS A 83 8.75 -24.29 -33.67
CA LYS A 83 8.92 -25.46 -34.54
C LYS A 83 9.73 -25.08 -35.79
N ARG A 84 10.42 -26.07 -36.37
CA ARG A 84 11.19 -25.89 -37.61
C ARG A 84 10.33 -25.37 -38.76
N GLN A 85 9.07 -25.82 -38.86
CA GLN A 85 8.12 -25.37 -39.88
C GLN A 85 7.79 -23.87 -39.79
N GLU A 86 7.91 -23.27 -38.61
CA GLU A 86 7.64 -21.84 -38.38
C GLU A 86 8.87 -20.96 -38.65
N SER A 87 10.05 -21.58 -38.84
CA SER A 87 11.33 -20.88 -38.92
C SER A 87 11.95 -20.91 -40.32
N VAL A 88 11.71 -21.97 -41.11
CA VAL A 88 12.36 -22.15 -42.42
C VAL A 88 11.38 -22.76 -43.42
N GLU A 89 11.26 -22.14 -44.59
CA GLU A 89 10.53 -22.69 -45.75
C GLU A 89 11.53 -23.09 -46.85
N ILE A 90 11.44 -24.33 -47.32
CA ILE A 90 12.29 -24.83 -48.41
C ILE A 90 11.58 -24.53 -49.74
N LYS A 91 12.00 -23.46 -50.42
CA LYS A 91 11.50 -23.13 -51.76
C LYS A 91 12.48 -23.61 -52.82
N LYS A 92 12.00 -24.42 -53.77
CA LYS A 92 12.80 -24.86 -54.92
C LYS A 92 12.83 -23.74 -55.95
N VAL A 93 14.01 -23.16 -56.19
CA VAL A 93 14.24 -22.14 -57.21
C VAL A 93 14.76 -22.77 -58.50
N THR A 94 14.29 -22.23 -59.64
CA THR A 94 14.69 -22.70 -60.97
C THR A 94 16.09 -22.18 -61.32
N PRO A 95 17.03 -23.04 -61.74
CA PRO A 95 18.37 -22.59 -62.13
C PRO A 95 18.31 -21.58 -63.28
N ARG A 96 19.14 -20.52 -63.22
CA ARG A 96 19.26 -19.41 -64.20
C ARG A 96 18.11 -18.38 -64.21
N SER A 97 17.25 -18.32 -63.19
CA SER A 97 16.13 -17.35 -63.15
C SER A 97 16.49 -15.92 -62.69
N GLY A 98 17.77 -15.59 -62.49
CA GLY A 98 18.19 -14.21 -62.19
C GLY A 98 17.57 -13.60 -60.92
N LEU A 99 17.45 -14.40 -59.86
CA LEU A 99 17.32 -13.94 -58.47
C LEU A 99 18.62 -14.26 -57.74
#